data_AF-A0A2V2E4W1-F1
#
_entry.id   AF-A0A2V2E4W1-F1
#
_cell.length_a   1.000
_cell.length_b   1.000
_cell.length_c   1.000
_cell.angle_alpha   90.00
_cell.angle_beta   90.00
_cell.angle_gamma   90.00
#
_symmetry.space_group_name_H-M   'P 1'
#
loop_
_entity.id
_entity.type
_entity.pdbx_description
1 polymer ?
#
loop_
_entity_poly.entity_id
_entity_poly.type
_entity_poly.pdbx_seq_one_letter_code
_entity_poly.pdbx_strand_id
1 'polypeptide(L)'
;MIKKSRFIIIALLICLLLSGCQNSGSNKTENKNEIIATWVASEDTIPVNLPYIVTFRPTGLGIRDGSSFSFEISGFNIYVYSGTNSETWSFSINGDKLTISTLTETIIYKKTDN
;
A
#
# COMPACT_ATOMS: atom_id res chain seq x y z
N MET A 1 45.01 29.49 51.93
CA MET A 1 45.70 30.16 50.81
C MET A 1 44.88 29.97 49.54
N ILE A 2 44.59 31.07 48.85
CA ILE A 2 43.77 31.18 47.63
C ILE A 2 44.69 31.39 46.43
N LYS A 3 44.46 30.67 45.32
CA LYS A 3 44.44 31.17 43.91
C LYS A 3 44.23 29.97 42.97
N LYS A 4 43.06 29.84 42.31
CA LYS A 4 42.66 30.43 40.99
C LYS A 4 43.46 29.78 39.84
N SER A 5 42.94 29.44 38.65
CA SER A 5 41.71 29.78 37.91
C SER A 5 41.77 28.94 36.61
N ARG A 6 40.70 28.23 36.23
CA ARG A 6 39.72 28.54 35.15
C ARG A 6 40.18 28.26 33.71
N PHE A 7 39.43 27.40 33.01
CA PHE A 7 38.77 27.62 31.70
C PHE A 7 37.68 26.51 31.59
N ILE A 8 36.36 26.81 31.68
CA ILE A 8 35.44 27.19 30.58
C ILE A 8 35.03 25.95 29.75
N ILE A 9 33.78 25.59 29.41
CA ILE A 9 32.42 26.14 29.54
C ILE A 9 31.50 25.09 28.84
N ILE A 10 30.29 24.85 29.37
CA ILE A 10 29.03 24.57 28.64
C ILE A 10 28.97 23.41 27.61
N ALA A 11 28.16 22.39 27.92
CA ALA A 11 27.12 21.86 27.02
C ALA A 11 26.14 20.99 27.84
N LEU A 12 24.95 21.52 28.13
CA LEU A 12 23.65 21.05 27.62
C LEU A 12 23.31 19.61 28.05
N LEU A 13 22.43 19.38 29.03
CA LEU A 13 20.97 19.53 28.94
C LEU A 13 20.38 18.84 27.70
N ILE A 14 19.93 17.59 27.85
CA ILE A 14 18.78 16.95 27.15
C ILE A 14 18.33 15.86 28.16
N CYS A 15 17.50 16.18 29.14
CA CYS A 15 16.03 16.18 29.05
C CYS A 15 15.46 15.02 28.22
N LEU A 16 14.98 14.01 28.93
CA LEU A 16 13.59 13.51 28.81
C LEU A 16 13.03 13.50 27.39
N LEU A 17 13.18 12.39 26.67
CA LEU A 17 12.17 11.92 25.70
C LEU A 17 12.25 10.39 25.58
N LEU A 18 11.81 9.67 26.62
CA LEU A 18 11.10 8.41 26.40
C LEU A 18 9.71 8.73 25.85
N SER A 19 9.68 9.28 24.64
CA SER A 19 8.48 9.50 23.84
C SER A 19 8.71 8.83 22.50
N GLY A 20 8.96 7.54 22.55
CA GLY A 20 8.74 6.65 21.41
C GLY A 20 7.34 6.07 21.50
N CYS A 21 6.29 6.91 21.61
CA CYS A 21 5.01 6.50 21.07
C CYS A 21 5.31 6.14 19.62
N GLN A 22 5.24 4.85 19.30
CA GLN A 22 5.23 4.40 17.92
C GLN A 22 4.05 5.10 17.29
N ASN A 23 4.37 6.20 16.62
CA ASN A 23 3.49 6.94 15.79
C ASN A 23 3.09 5.91 14.72
N SER A 24 1.92 5.29 14.87
CA SER A 24 1.16 4.70 13.76
C SER A 24 0.73 5.84 12.84
N GLY A 25 1.70 6.64 12.38
CA GLY A 25 1.60 7.32 11.13
C GLY A 25 1.60 6.21 10.11
N SER A 26 0.44 5.98 9.50
CA SER A 26 0.34 5.38 8.19
C SER A 26 1.24 6.21 7.27
N ASN A 27 2.52 5.89 7.29
CA ASN A 27 3.46 6.35 6.29
C ASN A 27 2.89 5.76 5.03
N LYS A 28 2.41 6.63 4.14
CA LYS A 28 1.80 6.32 2.84
C LYS A 28 2.88 5.69 1.96
N THR A 29 3.32 4.52 2.39
CA THR A 29 4.32 3.67 1.78
C THR A 29 3.68 3.18 0.50
N GLU A 30 4.42 3.14 -0.60
CA GLU A 30 3.92 2.55 -1.83
C GLU A 30 3.30 1.18 -1.52
N ASN A 31 1.97 1.07 -1.61
CA ASN A 31 1.18 -0.13 -1.29
C ASN A 31 1.42 -1.28 -2.29
N LYS A 32 2.53 -1.20 -3.06
CA LYS A 32 2.94 -2.19 -4.04
C LYS A 32 3.07 -3.57 -3.41
N ASN A 33 3.57 -3.70 -2.19
CA ASN A 33 3.68 -5.01 -1.56
C ASN A 33 2.35 -5.52 -1.00
N GLU A 34 1.47 -4.61 -0.57
CA GLU A 34 0.19 -4.99 0.02
C GLU A 34 -0.77 -5.56 -1.01
N ILE A 35 -0.72 -5.05 -2.24
CA ILE A 35 -1.58 -5.53 -3.34
C ILE A 35 -1.21 -6.93 -3.84
N ILE A 36 0.01 -7.39 -3.59
CA ILE A 36 0.49 -8.70 -4.04
C ILE A 36 -0.19 -9.77 -3.19
N ALA A 37 -1.28 -10.32 -3.72
CA ALA A 37 -2.06 -11.38 -3.13
C ALA A 37 -3.09 -11.89 -4.15
N THR A 38 -3.86 -12.89 -3.73
CA THR A 38 -5.14 -13.23 -4.35
C THR A 38 -6.25 -12.54 -3.58
N TRP A 39 -7.15 -11.92 -4.33
CA TRP A 39 -8.27 -11.13 -3.82
C TRP A 39 -9.55 -11.67 -4.42
N VAL A 40 -10.58 -11.81 -3.59
CA VAL A 40 -11.90 -12.31 -3.98
C VAL A 40 -12.91 -11.18 -3.89
N ALA A 41 -13.73 -10.97 -4.92
CA ALA A 41 -14.72 -9.90 -4.91
C ALA A 41 -15.70 -10.10 -3.75
N SER A 42 -15.93 -9.03 -2.98
CA SER A 42 -16.95 -9.00 -1.94
C SER A 42 -18.33 -9.04 -2.59
N GLU A 43 -19.32 -9.59 -1.89
CA GLU A 43 -20.73 -9.57 -2.30
C GLU A 43 -21.28 -8.13 -2.45
N ASP A 44 -20.59 -7.15 -1.85
CA ASP A 44 -20.88 -5.71 -1.96
C ASP A 44 -20.44 -5.10 -3.30
N THR A 45 -19.88 -5.90 -4.22
CA THR A 45 -19.42 -5.44 -5.53
C THR A 45 -20.60 -5.13 -6.45
N ILE A 46 -20.58 -3.96 -7.07
CA ILE A 46 -21.54 -3.57 -8.12
C ILE A 46 -20.75 -3.18 -9.37
N PRO A 47 -21.02 -3.78 -10.54
CA PRO A 47 -22.02 -4.83 -10.83
C PRO A 47 -21.67 -6.25 -10.33
N VAL A 48 -22.71 -7.07 -10.16
CA VAL A 48 -22.67 -8.42 -9.54
C VAL A 48 -22.05 -9.51 -10.46
N ASN A 49 -21.70 -9.18 -11.70
CA ASN A 49 -21.16 -10.10 -12.72
C ASN A 49 -19.67 -9.87 -12.99
N LEU A 50 -18.95 -9.36 -12.00
CA LEU A 50 -17.53 -9.02 -12.13
C LEU A 50 -16.64 -10.13 -11.61
N PRO A 51 -15.35 -10.10 -12.00
CA PRO A 51 -14.39 -11.10 -11.64
C PRO A 51 -14.45 -11.47 -10.18
N TYR A 52 -14.69 -12.75 -9.94
CA TYR A 52 -14.75 -13.24 -8.58
C TYR A 52 -13.36 -13.23 -7.96
N ILE A 53 -12.30 -13.39 -8.77
CA ILE A 53 -10.93 -13.50 -8.27
C ILE A 53 -9.97 -12.67 -9.13
N VAL A 54 -9.12 -11.90 -8.47
CA VAL A 54 -7.94 -11.27 -9.06
C VAL A 54 -6.69 -11.61 -8.26
N THR A 55 -5.62 -12.00 -8.93
CA THR A 55 -4.32 -12.26 -8.32
C THR A 55 -3.29 -11.31 -8.88
N PHE A 56 -2.51 -10.67 -8.01
CA PHE A 56 -1.32 -9.88 -8.37
C PHE A 56 -0.07 -10.59 -7.86
N ARG A 57 0.90 -10.84 -8.75
CA ARG A 57 2.17 -11.51 -8.41
C ARG A 57 3.35 -10.54 -8.35
N PRO A 58 4.41 -10.82 -7.57
CA PRO A 58 5.58 -9.94 -7.47
C PRO A 58 6.28 -9.67 -8.81
N THR A 59 6.10 -10.58 -9.79
CA THR A 59 6.70 -10.49 -11.12
C THR A 59 6.04 -9.45 -12.04
N GLY A 60 5.01 -8.74 -11.57
CA GLY A 60 4.19 -7.86 -12.42
C GLY A 60 3.20 -8.64 -13.29
N LEU A 61 2.91 -9.90 -12.97
CA LEU A 61 1.89 -10.71 -13.64
C LEU A 61 0.62 -10.73 -12.81
N GLY A 62 -0.50 -10.34 -13.42
CA GLY A 62 -1.83 -10.43 -12.86
C GLY A 62 -2.69 -11.48 -13.56
N ILE A 63 -3.68 -12.01 -12.84
CA ILE A 63 -4.71 -12.91 -13.39
C ILE A 63 -6.07 -12.41 -12.91
N ARG A 64 -7.01 -12.17 -13.82
CA ARG A 64 -8.40 -11.76 -13.54
C ARG A 64 -9.32 -12.68 -14.36
N ASP A 65 -10.19 -13.44 -13.70
CA ASP A 65 -11.04 -14.47 -14.33
C ASP A 65 -10.31 -15.43 -15.26
N GLY A 66 -9.13 -15.89 -14.86
CA GLY A 66 -8.30 -16.80 -15.65
C GLY A 66 -7.57 -16.15 -16.83
N SER A 67 -7.83 -14.87 -17.12
CA SER A 67 -7.09 -14.10 -18.14
C SER A 67 -5.88 -13.42 -17.51
N SER A 68 -4.71 -13.59 -18.12
CA SER A 68 -3.46 -12.96 -17.65
C SER A 68 -3.28 -11.55 -18.21
N PHE A 69 -2.71 -10.67 -17.40
CA PHE A 69 -2.28 -9.32 -17.79
C PHE A 69 -0.94 -8.99 -17.13
N SER A 70 -0.15 -8.09 -17.70
CA SER A 70 0.96 -7.49 -16.97
C SER A 70 0.51 -6.23 -16.27
N PHE A 71 1.16 -5.89 -15.16
CA PHE A 71 0.86 -4.67 -14.43
C PHE A 71 2.09 -4.03 -13.80
N GLU A 72 1.99 -2.72 -13.62
CA GLU A 72 2.93 -1.91 -12.85
C GLU A 72 2.16 -1.06 -11.84
N ILE A 73 2.82 -0.69 -10.73
CA ILE A 73 2.21 0.11 -9.68
C ILE A 73 3.05 1.35 -9.44
N SER A 74 2.40 2.50 -9.45
CA SER A 74 3.02 3.77 -9.07
C SER A 74 2.01 4.59 -8.27
N GLY A 75 2.38 4.92 -7.03
CA GLY A 75 1.49 5.57 -6.08
C GLY A 75 0.21 4.76 -5.81
N PHE A 76 -0.95 5.35 -6.10
CA PHE A 76 -2.28 4.74 -5.91
C PHE A 76 -2.90 4.22 -7.22
N ASN A 77 -2.06 3.99 -8.24
CA ASN A 77 -2.50 3.53 -9.55
C ASN A 77 -1.83 2.20 -9.91
N ILE A 78 -2.61 1.33 -10.54
CA ILE A 78 -2.19 0.11 -11.21
C ILE A 78 -2.31 0.37 -12.71
N TYR A 79 -1.20 0.28 -13.42
CA TYR A 79 -1.17 0.34 -14.87
C TYR A 79 -1.26 -1.09 -15.38
N VAL A 80 -2.33 -1.40 -16.12
CA VAL A 80 -2.63 -2.75 -16.59
C VAL A 80 -2.45 -2.81 -18.09
N TYR A 81 -1.80 -3.87 -18.57
CA TYR A 81 -1.54 -4.10 -19.99
C TYR A 81 -2.01 -5.50 -20.38
N SER A 82 -2.90 -5.58 -21.36
CA SER A 82 -3.47 -6.82 -21.87
C SER A 82 -3.47 -6.79 -23.40
N GLY A 83 -2.48 -7.45 -24.01
CA GLY A 83 -2.28 -7.38 -25.46
C GLY A 83 -1.97 -5.96 -25.91
N THR A 84 -2.81 -5.39 -26.78
CA THR A 84 -2.68 -4.01 -27.28
C THR A 84 -3.42 -2.98 -26.41
N ASN A 85 -4.19 -3.43 -25.43
CA ASN A 85 -4.99 -2.55 -24.59
C ASN A 85 -4.22 -2.20 -23.32
N SER A 86 -4.38 -0.96 -22.86
CA SER A 86 -3.87 -0.50 -21.58
C SER A 86 -4.93 0.27 -20.81
N GLU A 87 -4.91 0.11 -19.50
CA GLU A 87 -5.85 0.76 -18.59
C GLU A 87 -5.11 1.23 -17.34
N THR A 88 -5.68 2.22 -16.67
CA THR A 88 -5.22 2.65 -15.34
C THR A 88 -6.33 2.43 -14.34
N TRP A 89 -6.03 1.69 -13.29
CA TRP A 89 -6.95 1.44 -12.20
C TRP A 89 -6.43 2.15 -10.96
N SER A 90 -7.25 3.00 -10.36
CA SER A 90 -6.93 3.55 -9.04
C SER A 90 -7.25 2.51 -7.97
N PHE A 91 -6.47 2.49 -6.89
CA PHE A 91 -6.71 1.53 -5.82
C PHE A 91 -6.46 2.10 -4.44
N SER A 92 -7.10 1.47 -3.46
CA SER A 92 -6.81 1.67 -2.03
C SER A 92 -6.85 0.33 -1.31
N ILE A 93 -6.00 0.17 -0.31
CA ILE A 93 -5.97 -1.00 0.56
C ILE A 93 -6.16 -0.54 1.99
N ASN A 94 -7.00 -1.26 2.72
CA ASN A 94 -7.19 -1.10 4.15
C ASN A 94 -7.30 -2.49 4.78
N GLY A 95 -6.18 -2.99 5.31
CA GLY A 95 -6.09 -4.33 5.88
C GLY A 95 -6.30 -5.41 4.83
N ASP A 96 -7.35 -6.21 5.02
CA ASP A 96 -7.76 -7.29 4.12
C ASP A 96 -8.70 -6.81 3.00
N LYS A 97 -9.00 -5.51 2.90
CA LYS A 97 -9.87 -4.96 1.87
C LYS A 97 -9.08 -4.21 0.80
N LEU A 98 -9.31 -4.56 -0.46
CA LEU A 98 -8.81 -3.86 -1.64
C LEU A 98 -9.99 -3.24 -2.39
N THR A 99 -9.97 -1.93 -2.60
CA THR A 99 -10.90 -1.26 -3.52
C THR A 99 -10.15 -0.90 -4.78
N ILE A 100 -10.64 -1.34 -5.94
CA ILE A 100 -10.14 -0.97 -7.26
C ILE A 100 -11.24 -0.18 -7.98
N SER A 101 -10.90 0.99 -8.48
CA SER A 101 -11.79 1.80 -9.33
C SER A 101 -11.17 1.96 -10.71
N THR A 102 -11.89 1.51 -11.73
CA THR A 102 -11.58 1.68 -13.15
C THR A 102 -12.39 2.85 -13.72
N LEU A 103 -12.35 3.06 -15.04
CA LEU A 103 -13.19 4.07 -15.70
C LEU A 103 -14.69 3.77 -15.59
N THR A 104 -15.07 2.50 -15.55
CA THR A 104 -16.48 2.07 -15.68
C THR A 104 -17.07 1.50 -14.40
N GLU A 105 -16.23 1.09 -13.45
CA GLU A 105 -16.67 0.33 -12.29
C GLU A 105 -15.77 0.53 -11.07
N THR A 106 -16.31 0.19 -9.90
CA THR A 106 -15.55 0.05 -8.66
C THR A 106 -15.83 -1.30 -8.05
N ILE A 107 -14.76 -2.04 -7.77
CA ILE A 107 -14.81 -3.39 -7.23
C ILE A 107 -14.16 -3.39 -5.86
N ILE A 108 -14.82 -4.04 -4.91
CA ILE A 108 -14.30 -4.23 -3.57
C ILE A 108 -13.96 -5.71 -3.44
N TYR A 109 -12.69 -5.99 -3.15
CA TYR A 109 -12.20 -7.32 -2.90
C TYR A 109 -11.81 -7.50 -1.43
N LYS A 110 -11.88 -8.74 -0.98
CA LYS A 110 -11.28 -9.22 0.27
C LYS A 110 -10.06 -10.08 -0.04
N LYS A 111 -9.02 -9.93 0.75
CA LYS A 111 -7.80 -10.72 0.65
C LYS A 111 -8.15 -12.17 0.96
N THR A 112 -7.70 -13.10 0.12
CA THR A 112 -7.78 -14.52 0.45
C THR A 112 -6.53 -14.86 1.26
N ASP A 113 -6.74 -15.45 2.44
CA ASP A 113 -5.67 -16.19 3.10
C ASP A 113 -5.47 -17.48 2.32
N ASN A 114 -4.25 -17.69 1.80
CA ASN A 114 -3.85 -18.98 1.26
C ASN A 114 -3.37 -19.89 2.40
#